data_AF-A0A2V7KQQ0-F1
#
_entry.id   AF-A0A2V7KQQ0-F1
#
_cell.length_a   1.000
_cell.length_b   1.000
_cell.length_c   1.000
_cell.angle_alpha   90.00
_cell.angle_beta   90.00
_cell.angle_gamma   90.00
#
_symmetry.space_group_name_H-M   'P 1'
#
loop_
_entity.id
_entity.type
_entity.pdbx_description
1 polymer ?
#
loop_
_entity_poly.entity_id
_entity_poly.type
_entity_poly.pdbx_seq_one_letter_code
_entity_poly.pdbx_strand_id
1 'polypeptide(L)' 'MVEEAIEKTTGGRADGRTGGEVDLKIGDRVRTGQGKVGVVAEIRSDGRVVVEIGAVRLVIAPELLERADGPSARPPVRPS' A
#
# COMPACT_ATOMS: atom_id res chain seq x y z
N MET A 1 4.76 43.79 -10.41
CA MET A 1 3.37 43.31 -10.46
C MET A 1 3.42 42.03 -11.28
N VAL A 2 3.69 40.88 -10.63
CA VAL A 2 2.68 39.89 -10.16
C VAL A 2 2.13 39.13 -11.40
N GLU A 3 2.31 37.83 -11.63
CA GLU A 3 2.67 36.65 -10.81
C GLU A 3 3.00 35.43 -11.72
N GLU A 4 3.84 34.53 -11.17
CA GLU A 4 3.88 33.04 -11.24
C GLU A 4 3.72 32.29 -12.58
N ALA A 5 4.69 31.54 -13.11
CA ALA A 5 5.44 30.38 -12.57
C ALA A 5 4.58 29.11 -12.37
N ILE A 6 4.17 28.46 -13.47
CA ILE A 6 3.65 27.08 -13.45
C ILE A 6 4.78 26.06 -13.70
N GLU A 7 5.63 25.87 -12.69
CA GLU A 7 6.44 24.66 -12.60
C GLU A 7 5.72 23.69 -11.68
N LYS A 8 4.90 22.79 -12.25
CA LYS A 8 4.31 21.67 -11.49
C LYS A 8 4.90 20.35 -11.97
N THR A 9 6.20 20.19 -11.73
CA THR A 9 6.79 18.86 -11.58
C THR A 9 6.23 18.28 -10.27
N THR A 10 5.31 17.33 -10.36
CA THR A 10 4.94 16.48 -9.22
C THR A 10 5.34 15.05 -9.56
N GLY A 11 6.62 14.88 -9.88
CA GLY A 11 7.36 13.65 -9.64
C GLY A 11 7.76 13.59 -8.16
N GLY A 12 6.78 13.58 -7.27
CA GLY A 12 7.01 13.47 -5.83
C GLY A 12 7.28 12.02 -5.47
N ARG A 13 8.54 11.62 -5.51
CA ARG A 13 9.06 10.46 -4.76
C ARG A 13 8.71 10.67 -3.29
N ALA A 14 7.59 10.13 -2.83
CA ALA A 14 7.31 10.01 -1.40
C ALA A 14 8.10 8.81 -0.87
N ASP A 15 9.42 8.99 -0.71
CA ASP A 15 10.25 8.14 0.14
C ASP A 15 9.91 8.47 1.60
N GLY A 16 8.72 8.06 2.02
CA GLY A 16 8.16 8.29 3.34
C GLY A 16 8.33 7.05 4.21
N ARG A 17 9.57 6.70 4.52
CA ARG A 17 9.89 5.70 5.54
C ARG A 17 9.55 6.32 6.90
N THR A 18 8.47 5.88 7.57
CA THR A 18 8.26 5.80 9.05
C THR A 18 6.78 5.53 9.35
N GLY A 19 6.48 4.40 10.01
CA GLY A 19 5.17 4.19 10.67
C GLY A 19 4.73 2.72 10.75
N GLY A 20 5.21 1.99 11.76
CA GLY A 20 4.71 0.66 12.13
C GLY A 20 5.11 -0.47 11.18
N GLU A 21 5.66 -1.53 11.73
CA GLU A 21 6.29 -2.68 11.04
C GLU A 21 5.27 -3.55 10.27
N VAL A 22 4.72 -2.99 9.20
CA VAL A 22 4.18 -3.77 8.09
C VAL A 22 4.74 -3.10 6.84
N ASP A 23 5.80 -3.65 6.24
CA ASP A 23 6.34 -3.14 4.95
C ASP A 23 5.32 -3.33 3.81
N LEU A 24 4.20 -2.61 3.86
CA LEU A 24 3.22 -2.56 2.80
C LEU A 24 3.76 -1.64 1.71
N LYS A 25 3.62 -2.08 0.47
CA LYS A 25 3.98 -1.33 -0.73
C LYS A 25 2.75 -1.07 -1.56
N ILE A 26 2.79 0.00 -2.35
CA ILE A 26 1.78 0.25 -3.38
C ILE A 26 1.78 -0.92 -4.35
N GLY A 27 0.60 -1.48 -4.62
CA GLY A 27 0.42 -2.70 -5.40
C GLY A 27 0.34 -3.98 -4.56
N ASP A 28 0.65 -3.94 -3.27
CA ASP A 28 0.53 -5.12 -2.41
C ASP A 28 -0.94 -5.51 -2.23
N ARG A 29 -1.20 -6.81 -2.24
CA ARG A 29 -2.50 -7.37 -1.93
C ARG A 29 -2.64 -7.52 -0.42
N VAL A 30 -3.64 -6.85 0.13
CA VAL A 30 -3.92 -6.83 1.57
C VAL A 30 -5.32 -7.34 1.84
N ARG A 31 -5.49 -8.01 2.97
CA ARG A 31 -6.77 -8.43 3.53
C ARG A 31 -7.10 -7.49 4.69
N THR A 32 -8.29 -6.91 4.66
CA THR A 32 -8.80 -6.10 5.77
C THR A 32 -9.29 -7.02 6.90
N GLY A 33 -9.40 -6.51 8.12
CA GLY A 33 -10.01 -7.25 9.25
C GLY A 33 -11.45 -7.73 9.01
N GLN A 34 -12.13 -7.27 7.95
CA GLN A 34 -13.44 -7.77 7.51
C GLN A 34 -13.34 -8.97 6.55
N GLY A 35 -12.13 -9.49 6.30
CA GLY A 35 -11.87 -10.59 5.38
C GLY A 35 -11.91 -10.20 3.90
N LYS A 36 -12.09 -8.92 3.57
CA LYS A 36 -12.08 -8.44 2.17
C LYS A 36 -10.64 -8.26 1.69
N VAL A 37 -10.38 -8.68 0.47
CA VAL A 37 -9.08 -8.53 -0.17
C VAL A 37 -9.10 -7.32 -1.10
N GLY A 38 -8.07 -6.48 -1.00
CA GLY A 38 -7.87 -5.30 -1.83
C GLY A 38 -6.41 -5.11 -2.18
N VAL A 39 -6.13 -4.00 -2.88
CA VAL A 39 -4.80 -3.61 -3.30
C VAL A 39 -4.44 -2.26 -2.71
N VAL A 40 -3.23 -2.12 -2.19
CA VAL A 40 -2.73 -0.83 -1.71
C VAL A 40 -2.56 0.11 -2.90
N ALA A 41 -3.34 1.18 -2.94
CA ALA A 41 -3.30 2.19 -3.98
C ALA A 41 -2.39 3.36 -3.61
N GLU A 42 -2.30 3.71 -2.33
CA GLU A 42 -1.53 4.85 -1.83
C GLU A 42 -1.14 4.64 -0.37
N ILE A 43 0.04 5.15 0.02
CA ILE A 43 0.49 5.25 1.40
C ILE A 43 0.62 6.73 1.71
N ARG A 44 -0.12 7.21 2.70
CA ARG A 44 -0.18 8.61 3.05
C ARG A 44 0.90 8.98 4.06
N SER A 45 1.28 10.25 4.07
CA SER A 45 2.27 10.80 4.99
C SER A 45 1.84 10.78 6.46
N ASP A 46 0.55 10.60 6.74
CA ASP A 46 -0.02 10.43 8.09
C ASP A 46 0.04 8.97 8.59
N GLY A 47 0.67 8.07 7.83
CA GLY A 47 0.77 6.65 8.16
C GLY A 47 -0.47 5.83 7.82
N ARG A 48 -1.49 6.42 7.18
CA ARG A 48 -2.67 5.68 6.71
C ARG A 48 -2.45 5.07 5.33
N VAL A 49 -3.15 3.97 5.07
CA VAL A 49 -3.05 3.24 3.81
C VAL A 49 -4.39 3.31 3.07
N VAL A 50 -4.34 3.65 1.79
CA VAL A 50 -5.51 3.62 0.91
C VAL A 50 -5.55 2.27 0.21
N VAL A 51 -6.62 1.52 0.44
CA VAL A 51 -6.84 0.20 -0.15
C VAL A 51 -8.01 0.29 -1.12
N GLU A 52 -7.80 -0.19 -2.34
CA GLU A 52 -8.83 -0.33 -3.36
C GLU A 52 -9.47 -1.73 -3.27
N ILE A 53 -10.79 -1.78 -3.10
CA ILE A 53 -11.59 -3.01 -3.04
C ILE A 53 -12.71 -2.88 -4.07
N GLY A 54 -12.55 -3.53 -5.22
CA GLY A 54 -13.47 -3.38 -6.34
C GLY A 54 -13.48 -1.92 -6.83
N ALA A 55 -14.66 -1.28 -6.83
CA ALA A 55 -14.82 0.11 -7.27
C ALA A 55 -14.66 1.15 -6.14
N VAL A 56 -14.35 0.72 -4.91
CA VAL A 56 -14.31 1.58 -3.72
C VAL A 56 -12.89 1.73 -3.21
N ARG A 57 -12.54 2.94 -2.76
CA ARG A 57 -11.28 3.25 -2.06
C ARG A 57 -11.54 3.50 -0.59
N LEU A 58 -10.82 2.81 0.28
CA LEU A 58 -10.94 2.90 1.72
C LEU A 58 -9.62 3.38 2.33
N VAL A 59 -9.71 4.31 3.28
CA VAL A 59 -8.55 4.72 4.08
C VAL A 59 -8.58 3.91 5.37
N ILE A 60 -7.57 3.07 5.57
CA ILE A 60 -7.51 2.10 6.67
C ILE A 60 -6.17 2.25 7.39
N ALA A 61 -6.19 2.05 8.71
CA ALA A 61 -4.96 2.00 9.49
C ALA A 61 -4.18 0.71 9.17
N PRO A 62 -2.86 0.77 9.01
CA PRO A 62 -2.05 -0.38 8.58
C PRO A 62 -2.13 -1.58 9.53
N GLU A 63 -2.37 -1.34 10.82
CA GLU A 63 -2.55 -2.38 11.85
C GLU A 63 -3.80 -3.26 11.66
N LEU A 64 -4.76 -2.80 10.85
CA LEU A 64 -5.99 -3.54 10.51
C LEU A 64 -5.87 -4.29 9.16
N LEU A 65 -4.68 -4.27 8.55
CA LEU A 65 -4.37 -4.90 7.28
C LEU A 65 -3.42 -6.07 7.48
N GLU A 66 -3.78 -7.21 6.91
CA GLU A 66 -2.93 -8.39 6.82
C GLU A 66 -2.44 -8.54 5.37
N ARG A 67 -1.19 -8.95 5.14
CA ARG A 67 -0.77 -9.28 3.77
C ARG A 67 -1.52 -10.53 3.31
N ALA A 68 -2.20 -10.42 2.17
CA ALA A 68 -2.90 -11.55 1.59
C ALA A 68 -1.92 -12.55 0.98
N ASP A 69 -0.78 -12.06 0.50
CA ASP A 69 0.37 -12.86 0.07
C ASP A 69 1.33 -13.04 1.25
N GLY A 70 1.02 -13.99 2.13
CA GLY A 70 2.08 -14.64 2.91
C GLY A 70 3.07 -15.32 1.94
N PRO A 71 4.34 -15.50 2.29
CA PRO A 71 5.25 -16.27 1.45
C PRO A 71 4.63 -17.64 1.20
N SER A 72 4.17 -17.89 -0.03
CA SER A 72 3.78 -19.22 -0.44
C SER A 72 5.04 -20.07 -0.28
N ALA A 73 5.02 -20.90 0.76
CA ALA A 73 6.07 -21.84 1.06
C ALA A 73 6.44 -22.59 -0.23
N ARG A 74 7.72 -22.50 -0.59
CA ARG A 74 8.56 -23.50 -1.25
C ARG A 74 7.82 -24.50 -2.16
N PRO A 75 8.10 -24.56 -3.47
CA PRO A 75 7.74 -25.75 -4.25
C PRO A 75 8.35 -26.98 -3.55
N PRO A 76 7.58 -28.06 -3.27
CA PRO A 76 8.20 -29.30 -2.80
C PRO A 76 9.10 -29.80 -3.92
N VAL A 77 10.39 -29.52 -3.81
CA VAL A 77 11.42 -30.21 -4.59
C VAL A 77 11.27 -31.69 -4.25
N ARG A 78 10.72 -32.49 -5.17
CA ARG A 78 10.75 -33.94 -5.08
C ARG A 78 12.22 -34.36 -5.19
N PRO A 79 12.81 -35.02 -4.18
CA PRO A 79 14.09 -35.69 -4.40
C PRO A 79 13.86 -36.89 -5.33
N SER A 80 14.71 -36.98 -6.35
CA SER A 80 14.86 -38.14 -7.25
C SER A 80 15.59 -39.29 -6.57
#